data_AF-A0A5C7YN40-F1
#
_entry.id   AF-A0A5C7YN40-F1
#
_cell.length_a   1.000
_cell.length_b   1.000
_cell.length_c   1.000
_cell.angle_alpha   90.00
_cell.angle_beta   90.00
_cell.angle_gamma   90.00
#
_symmetry.space_group_name_H-M   'P 1'
#
loop_
_entity.id
_entity.type
_entity.pdbx_description
1 polymer ?
#
loop_
_entity_poly.entity_id
_entity_poly.type
_entity_poly.pdbx_seq_one_letter_code
_entity_poly.pdbx_strand_id
1 'polypeptide(L)' 'MSIKSDKWIRRMAEQHGMIEPFEPGQIRQNAAGQKIVSYGTSSYGYDIRCAPEFKVFANIHSTVVD' A
#
# COMPACT_ATOMS: atom_id res chain seq x y z
N MET A 1 11.80 -19.01 4.66
CA MET A 1 11.23 -18.32 3.47
C MET A 1 12.09 -17.12 3.15
N SER A 2 12.34 -16.84 1.87
CA SER A 2 13.09 -15.65 1.43
C SER A 2 12.14 -14.54 0.99
N ILE A 3 12.60 -13.28 1.09
CA ILE A 3 11.91 -12.12 0.51
C ILE A 3 11.88 -12.26 -1.01
N LYS A 4 10.74 -11.94 -1.62
CA LYS A 4 10.51 -12.06 -3.07
C LYS A 4 10.84 -10.74 -3.77
N SER A 5 11.42 -10.83 -4.96
CA SER A 5 11.77 -9.67 -5.78
C SER A 5 10.57 -9.09 -6.54
N ASP A 6 10.73 -7.88 -7.06
CA ASP A 6 9.82 -7.19 -7.97
C ASP A 6 9.27 -8.09 -9.11
N LYS A 7 10.13 -8.88 -9.76
CA LYS A 7 9.75 -9.81 -10.84
C LYS A 7 8.75 -10.85 -10.37
N TRP A 8 8.95 -11.38 -9.17
CA TRP A 8 8.04 -12.35 -8.59
C TRP A 8 6.71 -11.68 -8.22
N ILE A 9 6.76 -10.49 -7.62
CA ILE A 9 5.56 -9.72 -7.23
C ILE A 9 4.70 -9.40 -8.47
N ARG A 10 5.29 -8.88 -9.55
CA ARG A 10 4.61 -8.59 -10.82
C ARG A 10 3.92 -9.82 -11.38
N ARG A 11 4.65 -10.95 -11.48
CA ARG A 11 4.10 -12.21 -11.98
C ARG A 11 2.87 -12.64 -11.16
N MET A 12 2.95 -12.57 -9.84
CA MET A 12 1.86 -13.00 -8.97
C MET A 12 0.65 -12.07 -9.03
N ALA A 13 0.87 -10.76 -9.14
CA ALA A 13 -0.22 -9.82 -9.32
C ALA A 13 -0.92 -10.02 -10.68
N GLU A 14 -0.17 -10.11 -11.77
CA GLU A 14 -0.69 -10.22 -13.14
C GLU A 14 -1.35 -11.57 -13.45
N GLN A 15 -0.75 -12.68 -13.00
CA GLN A 15 -1.22 -14.04 -13.35
C GLN A 15 -2.19 -14.62 -12.34
N HIS A 16 -2.16 -14.16 -11.09
CA HIS A 16 -2.90 -14.76 -9.99
C HIS A 16 -3.76 -13.77 -9.19
N GLY A 17 -3.79 -12.48 -9.58
CA GLY A 17 -4.61 -11.48 -8.88
C GLY A 17 -4.18 -11.25 -7.43
N MET A 18 -2.89 -11.46 -7.10
CA MET A 18 -2.39 -11.36 -5.73
C MET A 18 -2.60 -9.95 -5.11
N ILE A 19 -2.57 -8.91 -5.94
CA ILE A 19 -2.76 -7.51 -5.54
C ILE A 19 -3.70 -6.88 -6.57
N GLU A 20 -4.78 -6.24 -6.12
CA GLU A 20 -5.72 -5.55 -7.00
C GLU A 20 -6.32 -4.32 -6.29
N PRO A 21 -6.28 -3.12 -6.91
CA PRO A 21 -5.56 -2.77 -8.14
C PRO A 21 -4.02 -2.79 -7.99
N PHE A 22 -3.30 -3.12 -9.07
CA PHE A 22 -1.84 -3.29 -9.09
C PHE A 22 -1.09 -2.27 -9.94
N GLU A 23 0.04 -1.75 -9.41
CA GLU A 23 0.99 -0.90 -10.14
C GLU A 23 2.36 -1.59 -10.29
N PRO A 24 2.83 -1.90 -11.52
CA PRO A 24 4.08 -2.62 -11.74
C PRO A 24 5.34 -1.79 -11.45
N GLY A 25 5.21 -0.49 -11.22
CA GLY A 25 6.30 0.42 -10.90
C GLY A 25 5.95 1.44 -9.84
N GLN A 26 6.92 2.29 -9.50
CA GLN A 26 6.73 3.35 -8.51
C GLN A 26 5.99 4.54 -9.12
N ILE A 27 4.82 4.85 -8.58
CA ILE A 27 4.08 6.07 -8.89
C ILE A 27 4.50 7.16 -7.92
N ARG A 28 5.03 8.28 -8.45
CA ARG A 28 5.56 9.41 -7.65
C ARG A 28 4.77 10.70 -7.83
N GLN A 29 3.83 10.70 -8.76
CA GLN A 29 2.98 11.84 -9.08
C GLN A 29 1.53 11.38 -9.25
N ASN A 30 0.57 12.23 -8.90
CA ASN A 30 -0.83 11.99 -9.18
C ASN A 30 -1.21 12.40 -10.62
N ALA A 31 -2.47 12.22 -10.99
CA ALA A 31 -2.97 12.55 -12.33
C ALA A 31 -2.84 14.04 -12.71
N ALA A 32 -2.73 14.94 -11.72
CA ALA A 32 -2.50 16.37 -11.92
C ALA A 32 -1.00 16.73 -11.98
N GLY A 33 -0.10 15.75 -11.98
CA GLY A 33 1.36 15.95 -11.99
C GLY A 33 1.95 16.39 -10.65
N GLN A 34 1.16 16.41 -9.58
CA GLN A 34 1.64 16.81 -8.25
C GLN A 34 2.41 15.66 -7.62
N LYS A 35 3.53 15.97 -6.95
CA LYS A 35 4.30 14.97 -6.18
C LYS A 35 3.46 14.39 -5.05
N ILE A 36 3.61 13.10 -4.79
CA ILE A 36 2.93 12.37 -3.72
C ILE A 36 3.92 11.46 -2.96
N VAL A 37 3.51 10.94 -1.79
CA VAL A 37 4.18 9.78 -1.20
C VAL A 37 4.02 8.62 -2.17
N SER A 38 5.15 8.05 -2.61
CA SER A 38 5.13 7.08 -3.70
C SER A 38 4.52 5.75 -3.27
N TYR A 39 3.99 5.01 -4.25
CA TYR A 39 3.41 3.69 -4.05
C TYR A 39 3.68 2.78 -5.26
N GLY A 40 3.37 1.49 -5.13
CA GLY A 40 3.54 0.48 -6.19
C GLY A 40 4.77 -0.41 -5.98
N THR A 41 5.15 -1.16 -7.02
CA THR A 41 6.21 -2.17 -6.91
C THR A 41 7.59 -1.55 -6.64
N SER A 42 8.31 -2.06 -5.64
CA SER A 42 9.70 -1.75 -5.29
C SER A 42 10.57 -3.02 -5.45
N SER A 43 11.90 -2.89 -5.36
CA SER A 43 12.85 -3.95 -5.73
C SER A 43 12.58 -5.30 -5.03
N TYR A 44 12.14 -5.26 -3.77
CA TYR A 44 11.85 -6.44 -2.95
C TYR A 44 10.60 -6.25 -2.09
N GLY A 45 9.63 -5.48 -2.59
CA GLY A 45 8.42 -5.13 -1.84
C GLY A 45 7.38 -4.42 -2.70
N TYR A 46 6.24 -4.12 -2.09
CA TYR A 46 5.16 -3.37 -2.72
C TYR A 46 4.66 -2.32 -1.74
N ASP A 47 4.75 -1.05 -2.13
CA ASP A 47 4.31 0.07 -1.31
C ASP A 47 2.79 0.24 -1.50
N ILE A 48 2.02 -0.05 -0.44
CA ILE A 48 0.55 0.04 -0.45
C ILE A 48 0.05 1.47 -0.23
N ARG A 49 -1.20 1.71 -0.61
CA ARG A 49 -1.89 3.00 -0.38
C ARG A 49 -2.88 2.90 0.76
N CYS A 50 -3.08 4.01 1.47
CA CYS A 50 -4.18 4.16 2.40
C CYS A 50 -5.47 4.55 1.66
N ALA A 51 -6.58 3.91 2.02
CA ALA A 51 -7.91 4.39 1.63
C ALA A 51 -8.27 5.67 2.42
N PRO A 52 -9.23 6.49 1.94
CA PRO A 52 -9.61 7.72 2.63
C PRO A 52 -10.51 7.50 3.87
N GLU A 53 -10.84 6.25 4.19
CA GLU A 53 -11.67 5.89 5.33
C GLU A 53 -10.82 5.53 6.54
N PHE A 54 -10.95 6.32 7.60
CA PHE A 54 -10.20 6.14 8.83
C PHE A 54 -11.13 6.04 10.03
N LYS A 55 -10.75 5.19 10.98
CA LYS A 55 -11.36 5.16 12.31
C LYS A 55 -10.35 5.71 13.31
N VAL A 56 -10.71 6.83 13.94
CA VAL A 56 -9.87 7.47 14.97
C VAL A 56 -10.36 7.00 16.33
N PHE A 57 -9.48 6.33 17.08
CA PHE A 57 -9.76 6.00 18.47
C PHE A 57 -9.87 7.30 19.27
N ALA A 58 -10.97 7.46 20.00
CA ALA A 58 -11.19 8.59 20.89
C ALA A 58 -11.69 8.08 22.24
N ASN A 59 -11.07 8.55 23.33
CA ASN A 59 -11.39 8.13 24.70
C ASN A 59 -12.55 8.96 25.30
N ILE A 60 -13.64 9.13 24.56
CA ILE A 60 -14.72 10.06 24.90
C ILE A 60 -15.57 9.54 26.09
N HIS A 61 -15.46 8.24 26.40
CA HIS A 61 -16.11 7.60 27.55
C HIS A 61 -15.10 6.94 28.49
N SER A 62 -13.98 7.62 28.78
CA SER A 62 -12.98 7.14 29.73
C SER A 62 -13.64 6.69 31.03
N THR A 63 -13.93 5.41 31.16
CA THR A 63 -14.06 4.79 32.46
C THR A 63 -12.61 4.60 32.86
N VAL A 64 -12.16 5.37 33.84
CA VAL A 64 -10.83 5.17 34.44
C VAL A 64 -10.70 3.68 34.73
N VAL A 65 -9.78 3.01 34.06
CA VAL A 65 -9.33 1.67 34.44
C VAL A 65 -8.11 1.93 35.30
N ASP A 66 -8.29 1.79 36.62
CA ASP A 66 -7.20 1.55 37.57
C ASP A 66 -6.67 0.12 37.35
#